data_AF-A0A914Y721-F1
#
_entry.id   AF-A0A914Y721-F1
#
_cell.length_a   1.000
_cell.length_b   1.000
_cell.length_c   1.000
_cell.angle_alpha   90.00
_cell.angle_beta   90.00
_cell.angle_gamma   90.00
#
_symmetry.space_group_name_H-M   'P 1'
#
loop_
_entity.id
_entity.type
_entity.pdbx_description
1 polymer ?
#
loop_
_entity_poly.entity_id
_entity_poly.type
_entity_poly.pdbx_seq_one_letter_code
_entity_poly.pdbx_strand_id
1 'polypeptide(L)'
;MKFVLVVNRPQNREPVVYARAASIQLKRLPGYAYFVVNLKRFDKVHLGLGIRSYRNKITVNRTDENSLAAFAYLVGDSILDVNCERITDVQVLQKRLIDSLVKYGACNTVVERAESAIAIHNTRVMSNFLTTTATTDPTMPVDVIGIAQREIVRHKANQSKTTMKGVYRHVEPAKDYGMFVFFI
;
A
#
# COMPACT_ATOMS: atom_id res chain seq x y z
N MET A 1 -12.34 -38.49 11.11
CA MET A 1 -13.21 -37.46 11.70
C MET A 1 -12.39 -36.17 11.82
N LYS A 2 -12.68 -35.14 11.02
CA LYS A 2 -11.84 -33.93 10.91
C LYS A 2 -12.43 -32.85 11.82
N PHE A 3 -11.82 -32.64 12.98
CA PHE A 3 -12.24 -31.57 13.90
C PHE A 3 -11.76 -30.24 13.32
N VAL A 4 -12.68 -29.44 12.80
CA VAL A 4 -12.41 -28.05 12.43
C VAL A 4 -12.71 -27.21 13.66
N LEU A 5 -11.68 -26.85 14.40
CA LEU A 5 -11.77 -25.93 15.52
C LEU A 5 -11.96 -24.52 14.95
N VAL A 6 -13.21 -24.12 14.72
CA VAL A 6 -13.55 -22.74 14.37
C VAL A 6 -13.47 -21.92 15.64
N VAL A 7 -12.29 -21.38 15.93
CA VAL A 7 -12.12 -20.41 17.02
C VAL A 7 -12.72 -19.08 16.56
N ASN A 8 -14.04 -18.96 16.66
CA ASN A 8 -14.69 -17.66 16.56
C ASN A 8 -14.31 -16.89 17.82
N ARG A 9 -13.33 -15.96 17.74
CA ARG A 9 -12.97 -15.06 18.84
C ARG A 9 -13.87 -13.83 18.73
N PRO A 10 -15.01 -13.78 19.44
CA PRO A 10 -16.01 -12.75 19.26
C PRO A 10 -15.83 -11.72 20.38
N GLN A 11 -14.66 -11.09 20.50
CA GLN A 11 -14.44 -10.10 21.58
C GLN A 11 -13.55 -8.98 21.04
N ASN A 12 -14.11 -7.77 20.93
CA ASN A 12 -13.57 -6.53 20.35
C ASN A 12 -13.80 -6.31 18.85
N ARG A 13 -15.06 -6.41 18.40
CA ARG A 13 -15.51 -5.71 17.20
C ARG A 13 -16.44 -4.57 17.59
N GLU A 14 -15.89 -3.51 18.16
CA GLU A 14 -16.65 -2.30 18.46
C GLU A 14 -16.87 -1.50 17.17
N PRO A 15 -18.05 -0.89 16.95
CA PRO A 15 -18.27 -0.07 15.77
C PRO A 15 -17.36 1.15 15.78
N VAL A 16 -16.83 1.52 14.62
CA VAL A 16 -16.05 2.76 14.47
C VAL A 16 -17.00 3.95 14.57
N VAL A 17 -16.84 4.75 15.63
CA VAL A 17 -17.60 5.99 15.85
C VAL A 17 -17.34 6.98 14.70
N TYR A 18 -18.37 7.71 14.27
CA TYR A 18 -18.30 8.63 13.14
C TYR A 18 -17.18 9.68 13.26
N ALA A 19 -17.00 10.29 14.43
CA ALA A 19 -15.95 11.26 14.69
C ALA A 19 -14.54 10.69 14.43
N ARG A 20 -14.30 9.44 14.87
CA ARG A 20 -13.04 8.74 14.63
C ARG A 20 -12.87 8.36 13.16
N ALA A 21 -13.93 7.92 12.50
CA ALA A 21 -13.90 7.65 11.07
C ALA A 21 -13.53 8.92 10.26
N ALA A 22 -14.03 10.08 10.67
CA ALA A 22 -13.68 11.36 10.07
C ALA A 22 -12.23 11.77 10.36
N SER A 23 -11.75 11.65 11.61
CA SER A 23 -10.38 12.05 11.98
C SER A 23 -9.32 11.25 11.22
N ILE A 24 -9.56 9.96 11.00
CA ILE A 24 -8.65 9.10 10.23
C ILE A 24 -8.94 9.13 8.73
N GLN A 25 -9.89 9.94 8.25
CA GLN A 25 -10.28 10.00 6.83
C GLN A 25 -10.58 8.60 6.25
N LEU A 26 -11.41 7.84 6.99
CA LEU A 26 -11.74 6.46 6.67
C LEU A 26 -12.52 6.36 5.35
N LYS A 27 -11.96 5.67 4.37
CA LYS A 27 -12.65 5.34 3.11
C LYS A 27 -13.16 3.90 3.19
N ARG A 28 -14.47 3.72 3.27
CA ARG A 28 -15.08 2.39 3.32
C ARG A 28 -15.15 1.79 1.92
N LEU A 29 -14.63 0.58 1.78
CA LEU A 29 -14.68 -0.20 0.54
C LEU A 29 -15.78 -1.27 0.63
N PRO A 30 -16.47 -1.57 -0.48
CA PRO A 30 -17.46 -2.63 -0.50
C PRO A 30 -16.82 -3.98 -0.20
N GLY A 31 -17.48 -4.80 0.61
CA GLY A 31 -16.99 -6.12 1.00
C GLY A 31 -15.95 -6.13 2.13
N TYR A 32 -15.69 -4.98 2.75
CA TYR A 32 -14.83 -4.84 3.92
C TYR A 32 -15.61 -4.35 5.14
N ALA A 33 -15.29 -4.90 6.31
CA ALA A 33 -15.75 -4.45 7.61
C ALA A 33 -14.69 -3.59 8.30
N TYR A 34 -15.17 -2.63 9.08
CA TYR A 34 -14.35 -1.70 9.84
C TYR A 34 -14.81 -1.68 11.29
N PHE A 35 -13.90 -1.99 12.21
CA PHE A 35 -14.22 -2.06 13.64
C PHE A 35 -13.00 -1.67 14.47
N VAL A 36 -13.27 -1.30 15.72
CA VAL A 36 -12.25 -1.01 16.72
C VAL A 36 -11.89 -2.29 17.45
N VAL A 37 -10.58 -2.53 17.57
CA VAL A 37 -9.98 -3.60 18.36
C VAL A 37 -9.26 -2.97 19.54
N ASN A 38 -9.57 -3.44 20.74
CA ASN A 38 -8.90 -3.00 21.97
C ASN A 38 -7.85 -4.04 22.35
N LEU A 39 -6.59 -3.63 22.44
CA LEU A 39 -5.50 -4.44 22.94
C LEU A 39 -5.23 -4.04 24.37
N LYS A 40 -5.26 -5.02 25.26
CA LYS A 40 -4.87 -4.84 26.66
C LYS A 40 -3.61 -5.65 26.92
N ARG A 41 -2.62 -5.03 27.53
CA ARG A 41 -1.40 -5.70 27.96
C ARG A 41 -1.75 -6.70 29.07
N PHE A 42 -1.29 -7.93 28.90
CA PHE A 42 -1.33 -8.96 29.93
C PHE A 42 0.10 -9.29 30.35
N ASP A 43 0.28 -9.55 31.64
CA ASP A 43 1.57 -9.95 32.16
C ASP A 43 2.00 -11.27 31.55
N LYS A 44 3.30 -11.38 31.24
CA LYS A 44 3.94 -12.59 30.67
C LYS A 44 3.48 -12.98 29.26
N VAL A 45 2.68 -12.17 28.57
CA VAL A 45 2.30 -12.39 27.16
C VAL A 45 2.98 -11.36 26.27
N HIS A 46 3.73 -11.84 25.28
CA HIS A 46 4.35 -11.01 24.24
C HIS A 46 3.32 -10.53 23.19
N LEU A 47 3.64 -9.45 22.46
CA LEU A 47 2.76 -8.88 21.44
C LEU A 47 2.55 -9.83 20.24
N GLY A 48 3.63 -10.44 19.73
CA GLY A 48 3.60 -11.45 18.67
C GLY A 48 2.96 -11.01 17.35
N LEU A 49 3.19 -9.76 16.95
CA LEU A 49 2.58 -9.15 15.76
C LEU A 49 3.62 -8.97 14.63
N GLY A 50 3.40 -9.62 13.49
CA GLY A 50 4.15 -9.39 12.26
C GLY A 50 3.34 -8.57 11.26
N ILE A 51 3.85 -7.41 10.86
CA ILE A 51 3.17 -6.45 9.97
C ILE A 51 4.04 -6.08 8.78
N ARG A 52 3.41 -5.71 7.66
CA ARG A 52 4.05 -5.14 6.47
C ARG A 52 3.23 -3.99 5.90
N SER A 53 3.90 -3.05 5.24
CA SER A 53 3.22 -2.00 4.48
C SER A 53 2.92 -2.48 3.06
N TYR A 54 1.71 -2.19 2.58
CA TYR A 54 1.32 -2.36 1.19
C TYR A 54 0.30 -1.29 0.80
N ARG A 55 0.56 -0.56 -0.30
CA ARG A 55 -0.34 0.49 -0.83
C ARG A 55 -0.86 1.47 0.23
N ASN A 56 0.05 2.00 1.06
CA ASN A 56 -0.24 2.94 2.15
C ASN A 56 -1.18 2.38 3.24
N LYS A 57 -1.22 1.05 3.40
CA LYS A 57 -1.90 0.35 4.48
C LYS A 57 -0.92 -0.58 5.18
N ILE A 58 -1.11 -0.77 6.48
CA ILE A 58 -0.28 -1.68 7.26
C ILE A 58 -1.08 -2.94 7.52
N THR A 59 -0.64 -4.04 6.91
CA THR A 59 -1.33 -5.33 6.95
C THR A 59 -0.64 -6.27 7.92
N VAL A 60 -1.45 -6.99 8.70
CA VAL A 60 -1.02 -8.09 9.55
C VAL A 60 -0.66 -9.28 8.65
N ASN A 61 0.64 -9.61 8.64
CA ASN A 61 1.18 -10.71 7.85
C ASN A 61 1.32 -12.00 8.67
N ARG A 62 1.56 -11.88 9.97
CA ARG A 62 1.82 -13.01 10.86
C ARG A 62 1.37 -12.67 12.27
N THR A 63 0.85 -13.66 12.97
CA THR A 63 0.58 -13.58 14.41
C THR A 63 1.23 -14.79 15.08
N ASP A 64 1.98 -14.57 16.14
CA ASP A 64 2.59 -15.67 16.91
C ASP A 64 1.53 -16.38 17.77
N GLU A 65 1.63 -17.69 17.90
CA GLU A 65 0.72 -18.47 18.75
C GLU A 65 0.79 -18.00 20.21
N ASN A 66 -0.36 -18.01 20.90
CA ASN A 66 -0.47 -17.56 22.30
C ASN A 66 0.03 -16.12 22.56
N SER A 67 0.09 -15.27 21.53
CA SER A 67 0.44 -13.86 21.65
C SER A 67 -0.78 -12.96 21.75
N LEU A 68 -0.59 -11.73 22.24
CA LEU A 68 -1.65 -10.72 22.29
C LEU A 68 -2.27 -10.46 20.90
N ALA A 69 -1.44 -10.44 19.86
CA ALA A 69 -1.90 -10.25 18.49
C ALA A 69 -2.76 -11.39 17.98
N ALA A 70 -2.46 -12.65 18.33
CA ALA A 70 -3.29 -13.78 17.93
C ALA A 70 -4.71 -13.69 18.53
N PHE A 71 -4.87 -13.05 19.70
CA PHE A 71 -6.20 -12.81 20.30
C PHE A 71 -6.95 -11.65 19.64
N ALA A 72 -6.24 -10.64 19.14
CA ALA A 72 -6.81 -9.38 18.65
C ALA A 72 -7.00 -9.32 17.11
N TYR A 73 -6.12 -9.96 16.35
CA TYR A 73 -6.01 -9.78 14.90
C TYR A 73 -6.01 -11.12 14.14
N LEU A 74 -6.36 -11.05 12.86
CA LEU A 74 -6.20 -12.12 11.90
C LEU A 74 -5.20 -11.72 10.81
N VAL A 75 -4.53 -12.71 10.22
CA VAL A 75 -3.69 -12.48 9.03
C VAL A 75 -4.55 -11.92 7.90
N GLY A 76 -4.08 -10.85 7.27
CA GLY A 76 -4.80 -10.10 6.25
C GLY A 76 -5.54 -8.86 6.76
N ASP A 77 -5.68 -8.69 8.08
CA ASP A 77 -6.23 -7.46 8.67
C ASP A 77 -5.35 -6.26 8.34
N SER A 78 -5.96 -5.12 8.05
CA SER A 78 -5.24 -3.86 7.88
C SER A 78 -5.48 -2.93 9.07
N ILE A 79 -4.40 -2.51 9.74
CA ILE A 79 -4.45 -1.56 10.85
C ILE A 79 -4.36 -0.15 10.28
N LEU A 80 -5.37 0.68 10.55
CA LEU A 80 -5.51 2.01 9.96
C LEU A 80 -5.09 3.13 10.91
N ASP A 81 -5.20 2.90 12.22
CA ASP A 81 -4.90 3.90 13.25
C ASP A 81 -4.44 3.24 14.57
N VAL A 82 -3.90 4.06 15.47
CA VAL A 82 -3.70 3.73 16.89
C VAL A 82 -4.18 4.91 17.71
N ASN A 83 -5.07 4.67 18.67
CA ASN A 83 -5.62 5.67 19.58
C ASN A 83 -6.16 6.92 18.84
N CYS A 84 -6.98 6.70 17.80
CA CYS A 84 -7.60 7.73 16.95
C CYS A 84 -6.64 8.51 16.03
N GLU A 85 -5.37 8.13 15.96
CA GLU A 85 -4.39 8.76 15.09
C GLU A 85 -4.02 7.86 13.92
N ARG A 86 -4.23 8.35 12.68
CA ARG A 86 -3.98 7.59 11.46
C ARG A 86 -2.50 7.26 11.30
N ILE A 87 -2.22 6.04 10.85
CA ILE A 87 -0.85 5.58 10.61
C ILE A 87 -0.78 4.88 9.25
N THR A 88 0.26 5.23 8.48
CA THR A 88 0.59 4.61 7.18
C THR A 88 1.98 4.00 7.16
N ASP A 89 2.82 4.31 8.14
CA ASP A 89 4.20 3.86 8.27
C ASP A 89 4.34 2.75 9.33
N VAL A 90 5.08 1.69 8.98
CA VAL A 90 5.27 0.51 9.83
C VAL A 90 6.06 0.84 11.10
N GLN A 91 7.12 1.65 11.00
CA GLN A 91 7.96 2.01 12.15
C GLN A 91 7.17 2.88 13.13
N VAL A 92 6.38 3.83 12.61
CA VAL A 92 5.50 4.67 13.43
C VAL A 92 4.44 3.82 14.14
N LEU A 93 3.86 2.84 13.45
CA LEU A 93 2.88 1.92 14.06
C LEU A 93 3.51 1.10 15.20
N GLN A 94 4.68 0.50 14.96
CA GLN A 94 5.38 -0.31 15.97
C GLN A 94 5.68 0.52 17.21
N LYS A 95 6.27 1.70 17.01
CA LYS A 95 6.61 2.61 18.11
C LYS A 95 5.37 2.98 18.92
N ARG A 96 4.29 3.41 18.27
CA ARG A 96 3.06 3.84 18.96
C ARG A 96 2.35 2.71 19.69
N LEU A 97 2.32 1.51 19.11
CA LEU A 97 1.74 0.34 19.77
C LEU A 97 2.52 0.01 21.04
N ILE A 98 3.85 -0.05 20.96
CA ILE A 98 4.72 -0.34 22.11
C ILE A 98 4.56 0.76 23.16
N ASP A 99 4.69 2.03 22.78
CA ASP A 99 4.58 3.17 23.69
C ASP A 99 3.23 3.18 24.42
N SER A 100 2.13 2.91 23.70
CA SER A 100 0.80 2.89 24.30
C SER A 100 0.61 1.72 25.26
N LEU A 101 1.06 0.52 24.89
CA LEU A 101 0.98 -0.67 25.74
C LEU A 101 1.90 -0.59 26.96
N VAL A 102 3.04 0.10 26.85
CA VAL A 102 3.95 0.33 27.98
C VAL A 102 3.41 1.41 28.91
N LYS A 103 2.96 2.54 28.37
CA LYS A 103 2.55 3.70 29.17
C LYS A 103 1.15 3.57 29.77
N TYR A 104 0.19 3.06 29.00
CA TYR A 104 -1.22 3.01 29.40
C TYR A 104 -1.71 1.60 29.67
N GLY A 105 -0.93 0.56 29.34
CA GLY A 105 -1.34 -0.83 29.47
C GLY A 105 -2.41 -1.26 28.46
N ALA A 106 -2.83 -0.38 27.55
CA ALA A 106 -3.83 -0.66 26.53
C ALA A 106 -3.65 0.24 25.30
N CYS A 107 -4.17 -0.19 24.16
CA CYS A 107 -4.30 0.63 22.96
C CYS A 107 -5.50 0.20 22.11
N ASN A 108 -6.08 1.14 21.38
CA ASN A 108 -7.26 0.89 20.54
C ASN A 108 -6.91 1.15 19.09
N THR A 109 -7.22 0.22 18.19
CA THR A 109 -6.91 0.32 16.76
C THR A 109 -8.15 0.13 15.91
N VAL A 110 -8.23 0.83 14.79
CA VAL A 110 -9.24 0.62 13.75
C VAL A 110 -8.68 -0.37 12.76
N VAL A 111 -9.42 -1.46 12.56
CA VAL A 111 -9.07 -2.56 11.68
C VAL A 111 -10.04 -2.59 10.50
N GLU A 112 -9.48 -2.74 9.31
CA GLU A 112 -10.19 -3.12 8.10
C GLU A 112 -10.02 -4.63 7.87
N ARG A 113 -11.12 -5.37 7.76
CA ARG A 113 -11.14 -6.82 7.48
C ARG A 113 -12.00 -7.12 6.27
N ALA A 114 -11.50 -7.96 5.36
CA ALA A 114 -12.29 -8.46 4.25
C ALA A 114 -13.38 -9.45 4.71
N GLU A 115 -14.60 -9.28 4.24
CA GLU A 115 -15.74 -10.18 4.55
C GLU A 115 -16.40 -10.76 3.30
N SER A 116 -16.44 -10.01 2.19
CA SER A 116 -16.92 -10.55 0.92
C SER A 116 -15.91 -11.51 0.30
N ALA A 117 -16.38 -12.54 -0.40
CA ALA A 117 -15.54 -13.51 -1.11
C ALA A 117 -14.51 -12.83 -2.04
N ILE A 118 -14.92 -11.77 -2.73
CA ILE A 118 -14.04 -10.99 -3.62
C ILE A 118 -12.95 -10.26 -2.80
N ALA A 119 -13.33 -9.62 -1.70
CA ALA A 119 -12.40 -8.90 -0.82
C ALA A 119 -11.41 -9.86 -0.16
N ILE A 120 -11.87 -11.05 0.26
CA ILE A 120 -11.03 -12.10 0.85
C ILE A 120 -10.03 -12.60 -0.19
N HIS A 121 -10.48 -12.86 -1.42
CA HIS A 121 -9.60 -13.26 -2.52
C HIS A 121 -8.51 -12.21 -2.77
N ASN A 122 -8.88 -10.93 -2.88
CA ASN A 122 -7.93 -9.83 -3.08
C ASN A 122 -6.90 -9.74 -1.94
N THR A 123 -7.36 -9.86 -0.69
CA THR A 123 -6.51 -9.82 0.50
C THR A 123 -5.54 -11.01 0.54
N ARG A 124 -5.99 -12.20 0.11
CA ARG A 124 -5.15 -13.39 -0.01
C ARG A 124 -4.08 -13.23 -1.09
N VAL A 125 -4.44 -12.74 -2.27
CA VAL A 125 -3.47 -12.47 -3.36
C VAL A 125 -2.42 -11.47 -2.90
N MET A 126 -2.83 -10.39 -2.23
CA MET A 126 -1.93 -9.42 -1.62
C MET A 126 -1.02 -10.07 -0.56
N SER A 127 -1.56 -10.90 0.33
CA SER A 127 -0.78 -11.59 1.36
C SER A 127 0.29 -12.48 0.74
N ASN A 128 -0.04 -13.22 -0.32
CA ASN A 128 0.92 -14.06 -1.04
C ASN A 128 2.04 -13.23 -1.66
N PHE A 129 1.72 -12.10 -2.28
CA PHE A 129 2.71 -11.17 -2.83
C PHE A 129 3.66 -10.61 -1.75
N LEU A 130 3.15 -10.41 -0.54
CA LEU A 130 3.93 -9.90 0.59
C LEU A 130 4.77 -10.97 1.30
N THR A 131 4.37 -12.25 1.23
CA THR A 131 5.08 -13.37 1.86
C THR A 131 6.09 -14.04 0.95
N THR A 132 5.95 -13.90 -0.37
CA THR A 132 6.98 -14.29 -1.32
C THR A 132 8.21 -13.41 -1.08
N THR A 133 9.08 -13.84 -0.17
CA THR A 133 10.50 -13.47 -0.19
C THR A 133 10.95 -13.81 -1.59
N ALA A 134 11.31 -12.78 -2.37
CA ALA A 134 11.76 -12.85 -3.75
C ALA A 134 12.14 -14.29 -4.13
N THR A 135 11.26 -15.00 -4.85
CA THR A 135 11.77 -15.90 -5.87
C THR A 135 12.75 -15.03 -6.61
N THR A 136 14.04 -15.33 -6.43
CA THR A 136 15.15 -14.64 -7.08
C THR A 136 14.66 -14.32 -8.49
N ASP A 137 14.32 -13.06 -8.77
CA ASP A 137 13.93 -12.71 -10.13
C ASP A 137 15.07 -13.28 -10.98
N PRO A 138 14.77 -14.10 -12.00
CA PRO A 138 15.83 -14.71 -12.78
C PRO A 138 16.76 -13.58 -13.19
N THR A 139 18.03 -13.70 -12.78
CA THR A 139 19.01 -12.65 -13.00
C THR A 139 18.96 -12.27 -14.45
N MET A 140 18.86 -10.97 -14.74
CA MET A 140 18.84 -10.48 -16.10
C MET A 140 20.00 -11.11 -16.87
N PRO A 141 19.75 -11.82 -17.98
CA PRO A 141 20.79 -12.46 -18.77
C PRO A 141 21.90 -11.47 -19.16
N VAL A 142 23.15 -11.94 -19.14
CA VAL A 142 24.35 -11.08 -19.34
C VAL A 142 24.34 -10.38 -20.70
N ASP A 143 23.78 -11.03 -21.72
CA ASP A 143 23.58 -10.47 -23.06
C ASP A 143 22.62 -9.27 -23.05
N VAL A 144 21.51 -9.37 -22.34
CA VAL A 144 20.53 -8.29 -22.19
C VAL A 144 21.15 -7.10 -21.46
N ILE A 145 21.93 -7.34 -20.40
CA ILE A 145 22.69 -6.29 -19.70
C ILE A 145 23.67 -5.61 -20.67
N GLY A 146 24.41 -6.39 -21.46
CA GLY A 146 25.37 -5.86 -22.43
C GLY A 146 24.73 -5.08 -23.58
N ILE A 147 23.53 -5.48 -24.03
CA ILE A 147 22.73 -4.70 -25.01
C ILE A 147 22.27 -3.38 -24.38
N ALA A 148 21.69 -3.43 -23.18
CA ALA A 148 21.19 -2.25 -22.49
C ALA A 148 22.29 -1.23 -22.21
N GLN A 149 23.47 -1.67 -21.76
CA GLN A 149 24.62 -0.80 -21.53
C GLN A 149 25.09 -0.13 -22.83
N ARG A 150 25.17 -0.88 -23.94
CA ARG A 150 25.53 -0.32 -25.26
C ARG A 150 24.53 0.73 -25.72
N GLU A 151 23.23 0.48 -25.58
CA GLU A 151 22.20 1.44 -25.95
C GLU A 151 22.19 2.68 -25.05
N ILE A 152 22.46 2.54 -23.75
CA ILE A 152 22.63 3.70 -22.84
C ILE A 152 23.79 4.59 -23.31
N VAL A 153 24.94 3.99 -23.67
CA VAL A 153 26.10 4.74 -24.17
C VAL A 153 25.77 5.43 -25.49
N ARG A 154 25.13 4.71 -26.43
CA ARG A 154 24.70 5.26 -27.72
C ARG A 154 23.73 6.43 -27.54
N HIS A 155 22.73 6.28 -26.66
CA HIS A 155 21.75 7.31 -26.38
C HIS A 155 22.39 8.55 -25.74
N LYS A 156 23.30 8.38 -24.77
CA LYS A 156 24.05 9.49 -24.17
C LYS A 156 24.94 10.21 -25.17
N ALA A 157 25.61 9.49 -26.07
CA ALA A 157 26.44 10.07 -27.12
C ALA A 157 25.62 10.83 -28.18
N ASN A 158 24.35 10.43 -28.38
CA ASN A 158 23.43 11.07 -29.33
C ASN A 158 22.55 12.16 -28.70
N GLN A 159 22.41 12.20 -27.38
CA GLN A 159 21.69 13.26 -26.65
C GLN A 159 22.28 14.65 -26.93
N SER A 160 23.60 14.76 -27.10
CA SER A 160 24.27 16.02 -27.44
C SER A 160 24.18 16.40 -28.92
N LYS A 161 23.79 15.46 -29.81
CA LYS A 161 23.72 15.67 -31.27
C LYS A 161 22.30 15.91 -31.79
N THR A 162 21.29 15.66 -30.98
CA THR A 162 19.90 15.88 -31.38
C THR A 162 19.55 17.35 -31.22
N THR A 163 19.86 18.17 -32.24
CA THR A 163 19.11 19.42 -32.43
C THR A 163 17.66 19.00 -32.66
N MET A 164 16.76 19.25 -31.72
CA MET A 164 15.35 18.91 -31.87
C MET A 164 14.83 19.59 -33.14
N LYS A 165 14.65 18.82 -34.22
CA LYS A 165 13.90 19.32 -35.39
C LYS A 165 12.46 19.44 -34.94
N GLY A 166 11.97 20.68 -34.84
CA GLY A 166 10.55 20.94 -34.64
C GLY A 166 9.75 20.23 -35.73
N VAL A 167 8.63 19.61 -35.36
CA VAL A 167 7.76 18.87 -36.29
C VAL A 167 6.95 19.84 -37.18
N TYR A 168 6.97 21.14 -36.89
CA TYR A 168 6.35 22.16 -37.72
C TYR A 168 7.12 22.36 -39.02
N ARG A 169 6.48 22.02 -40.15
CA ARG A 169 6.94 22.44 -41.48
C ARG A 169 6.66 23.94 -41.62
N HIS A 170 7.69 24.73 -41.88
CA HIS A 170 7.51 26.09 -42.37
C HIS A 170 6.78 26.01 -43.72
N VAL A 171 5.56 26.55 -43.78
CA VAL A 171 4.91 26.91 -45.04
C VAL A 171 5.47 28.28 -45.40
N GLU A 172 6.19 28.38 -46.53
CA GLU A 172 6.67 29.68 -47.01
C GLU A 172 5.47 30.58 -47.32
N PRO A 173 5.47 31.85 -46.89
CA PRO A 173 4.38 32.77 -47.20
C PRO A 173 4.34 33.04 -48.72
N ALA A 174 3.13 33.03 -49.28
CA ALA A 174 2.87 33.33 -50.68
C ALA A 174 3.43 34.71 -51.05
N LYS A 175 4.08 34.81 -52.21
CA LYS A 175 4.59 36.07 -52.75
C LYS A 175 3.39 36.98 -53.06
N ASP A 176 3.30 38.11 -52.35
CA ASP A 176 2.39 39.21 -52.70
C ASP A 176 2.77 39.76 -54.08
N TYR A 177 1.93 39.49 -55.08
CA TYR A 177 2.00 40.19 -56.36
C TYR A 177 1.25 41.52 -56.22
N GLY A 178 1.94 42.61 -56.56
CA GLY A 178 1.54 43.98 -56.32
C GLY A 178 0.14 44.37 -56.82
N MET A 179 -0.45 45.27 -56.05
CA MET A 179 -1.70 45.99 -56.28
C MET A 179 -1.61 46.82 -57.59
N PHE A 180 -2.33 46.41 -58.63
CA PHE A 180 -2.60 47.26 -59.79
C PHE A 180 -3.84 48.12 -59.51
N VAL A 181 -3.64 49.43 -59.40
CA VAL A 181 -4.70 50.44 -59.39
C VAL A 181 -5.02 50.78 -60.84
N PHE A 182 -6.26 50.54 -61.29
CA PHE A 182 -6.78 51.10 -62.54
C PHE A 182 -7.79 52.19 -62.17
N PHE A 183 -7.43 53.45 -62.46
CA PHE A 183 -8.35 54.56 -62.66
C PHE A 183 -8.78 54.51 -64.14
N ILE A 184 -10.09 54.38 -64.41
CA ILE A 184 -10.99 55.33 -65.09
C ILE A 184 -12.41 54.95 -64.70
#